data_AF-A0A108U821-F1
#
_entry.id   AF-A0A108U821-F1
#
_cell.length_a   1.000
_cell.length_b   1.000
_cell.length_c   1.000
_cell.angle_alpha   90.00
_cell.angle_beta   90.00
_cell.angle_gamma   90.00
#
_symmetry.space_group_name_H-M   'P 1'
#
loop_
_entity.id
_entity.type
_entity.pdbx_description
1 polymer ?
#
loop_
_entity_poly.entity_id
_entity_poly.type
_entity_poly.pdbx_seq_one_letter_code
_entity_poly.pdbx_strand_id
1 'polypeptide(L)'
;MTNTNEAAATWRRIIVGEQKSWVLFAHGTCVILMAPEGDLATQARDILREYGPVHVGSPAADFSVIDLDPLPGWIVSCHHPDVLTYVEDDGEIEASEIVIGLTGRGQRDLDGRELSVVHIEDKRA
;
A
#
# COMPACT_ATOMS: atom_id res chain seq x y z
N MET A 1 1.95 -1.14 16.98
CA MET A 1 1.31 0.00 16.29
C MET A 1 2.43 0.82 15.68
N THR A 2 2.61 0.70 14.37
CA THR A 2 3.55 1.55 13.63
C THR A 2 3.12 3.00 13.80
N ASN A 3 4.05 3.86 14.18
CA ASN A 3 3.77 5.27 14.36
C ASN A 3 3.44 5.86 12.98
N THR A 4 2.25 6.46 12.82
CA THR A 4 1.78 7.01 11.53
C THR A 4 2.82 7.91 10.85
N ASN A 5 3.57 8.69 11.64
CA ASN A 5 4.62 9.56 11.13
C ASN A 5 5.81 8.79 10.54
N GLU A 6 6.18 7.65 11.14
CA GLU A 6 7.26 6.79 10.64
C GLU A 6 6.80 6.08 9.35
N ALA A 7 5.58 5.56 9.32
CA ALA A 7 5.02 4.93 8.13
C ALA A 7 4.96 5.91 6.95
N ALA A 8 4.51 7.14 7.18
CA ALA A 8 4.51 8.18 6.14
C ALA A 8 5.93 8.55 5.70
N ALA A 9 6.92 8.57 6.61
CA ALA A 9 8.32 8.82 6.25
C ALA A 9 8.91 7.70 5.38
N THR A 10 8.59 6.44 5.67
CA THR A 10 8.97 5.29 4.83
C THR A 10 8.39 5.45 3.43
N TRP A 11 7.09 5.74 3.30
CA TRP A 11 6.44 5.93 2.00
C TRP A 11 7.01 7.08 1.18
N ARG A 12 7.46 8.17 1.82
CA ARG A 12 8.18 9.26 1.12
C ARG A 12 9.51 8.80 0.51
N ARG A 13 10.16 7.78 1.06
CA ARG A 13 11.41 7.21 0.53
C ARG A 13 11.14 6.21 -0.60
N ILE A 14 10.01 5.52 -0.54
CA ILE A 14 9.58 4.52 -1.53
C ILE A 14 9.06 5.19 -2.81
N ILE A 15 8.24 6.24 -2.68
CA ILE A 15 7.55 6.84 -3.81
C ILE A 15 8.52 7.68 -4.65
N VAL A 16 8.73 7.26 -5.88
CA VAL A 16 9.47 8.02 -6.90
C VAL A 16 8.53 9.03 -7.58
N GLY A 17 8.88 10.31 -7.48
CA GLY A 17 8.15 11.44 -8.05
C GLY A 17 7.54 12.34 -6.97
N GLU A 18 8.21 13.45 -6.65
CA GLU A 18 7.86 14.37 -5.55
C GLU A 18 6.49 15.04 -5.71
N GLN A 19 5.94 15.04 -6.93
CA GLN A 19 4.65 15.62 -7.28
C GLN A 19 3.45 14.67 -7.05
N LYS A 20 3.70 13.40 -6.68
CA LYS A 20 2.61 12.43 -6.52
C LYS A 20 1.87 12.65 -5.21
N SER A 21 0.55 12.74 -5.30
CA SER A 21 -0.34 12.69 -4.14
C SER A 21 -0.69 11.23 -3.82
N TRP A 22 -0.77 10.87 -2.55
CA TRP A 22 -1.03 9.50 -2.12
C TRP A 22 -1.71 9.46 -0.75
N VAL A 23 -2.39 8.35 -0.49
CA VAL A 23 -3.10 8.10 0.77
C VAL A 23 -2.66 6.77 1.34
N LEU A 24 -2.30 6.77 2.62
CA LEU A 24 -1.84 5.60 3.35
C LEU A 24 -2.91 5.13 4.33
N PHE A 25 -3.10 3.81 4.35
CA PHE A 25 -4.04 3.10 5.19
C PHE A 25 -3.34 2.37 6.34
N ALA A 26 -4.12 2.00 7.35
CA ALA A 26 -3.63 1.58 8.66
C ALA A 26 -2.72 0.34 8.65
N HIS A 27 -2.89 -0.56 7.69
CA HIS A 27 -2.12 -1.80 7.58
C HIS A 27 -0.99 -1.72 6.53
N GLY A 28 -0.63 -0.51 6.10
CA GLY A 28 0.53 -0.28 5.24
C GLY A 28 0.22 -0.25 3.75
N THR A 29 -1.05 -0.30 3.34
CA THR A 29 -1.45 -0.11 1.94
C THR A 29 -1.47 1.38 1.59
N CYS A 30 -0.81 1.73 0.49
CA CYS A 30 -0.79 3.05 -0.08
C CYS A 30 -1.50 3.06 -1.44
N VAL A 31 -2.31 4.08 -1.65
CA VAL A 31 -2.95 4.35 -2.94
C VAL A 31 -2.34 5.61 -3.53
N ILE A 32 -1.64 5.47 -4.66
CA ILE A 32 -1.10 6.60 -5.43
C ILE A 32 -2.22 7.19 -6.29
N LEU A 33 -2.41 8.50 -6.23
CA LEU A 33 -3.47 9.18 -6.98
C LEU A 33 -2.87 9.84 -8.22
N MET A 34 -2.98 9.15 -9.36
CA MET A 34 -2.43 9.62 -10.64
C MET A 34 -3.17 10.83 -11.22
N ALA A 35 -4.46 10.97 -10.89
CA ALA A 35 -5.28 12.13 -11.18
C ALA A 35 -5.98 12.58 -9.88
N PRO A 36 -5.28 13.29 -8.98
CA PRO A 36 -5.81 13.62 -7.67
C PRO A 36 -6.87 14.72 -7.78
N GLU A 37 -8.11 14.40 -7.42
CA GLU A 37 -9.26 15.29 -7.57
C GLU A 37 -10.13 15.26 -6.30
N GLY A 38 -10.80 16.37 -6.00
CA GLY A 38 -11.72 16.44 -4.86
C GLY A 38 -11.06 16.09 -3.51
N ASP A 39 -11.78 15.32 -2.70
CA ASP A 39 -11.28 14.77 -1.43
C ASP A 39 -10.45 13.51 -1.67
N LEU A 40 -9.14 13.60 -1.41
CA LEU A 40 -8.19 12.51 -1.69
C LEU A 40 -8.48 11.24 -0.87
N ALA A 41 -8.94 11.41 0.37
CA ALA A 41 -9.30 10.28 1.21
C ALA A 41 -10.49 9.50 0.63
N THR A 42 -11.52 10.21 0.17
CA THR A 42 -12.67 9.60 -0.51
C THR A 42 -12.23 8.89 -1.79
N GLN A 43 -11.45 9.56 -2.66
CA GLN A 43 -10.95 8.95 -3.89
C GLN A 43 -10.15 7.66 -3.62
N ALA A 44 -9.22 7.70 -2.66
CA ALA A 44 -8.42 6.53 -2.30
C ALA A 44 -9.26 5.41 -1.67
N ARG A 45 -10.28 5.73 -0.86
CA ARG A 45 -11.20 4.73 -0.31
C ARG A 45 -12.02 4.05 -1.38
N ASP A 46 -12.45 4.77 -2.41
CA ASP A 46 -13.23 4.18 -3.49
C ASP A 46 -12.39 3.20 -4.30
N ILE A 47 -11.14 3.57 -4.64
CA ILE A 47 -10.17 2.65 -5.25
C ILE A 47 -9.94 1.44 -4.34
N LEU A 48 -9.62 1.65 -3.06
CA LEU A 48 -9.25 0.54 -2.20
C LEU A 48 -10.44 -0.36 -1.83
N ARG A 49 -11.67 0.15 -1.86
CA ARG A 49 -12.88 -0.67 -1.69
C ARG A 49 -13.07 -1.66 -2.85
N GLU A 50 -12.71 -1.24 -4.06
CA GLU A 50 -12.80 -2.08 -5.26
C GLU A 50 -11.63 -3.06 -5.36
N TYR A 51 -10.40 -2.57 -5.14
CA TYR A 51 -9.16 -3.30 -5.42
C TYR A 51 -8.47 -3.90 -4.19
N GLY A 52 -8.93 -3.57 -2.98
CA GLY A 52 -8.36 -4.05 -1.71
C GLY A 52 -8.81 -5.47 -1.35
N PRO A 53 -10.12 -5.75 -1.23
CA PRO A 53 -10.61 -7.05 -0.78
C PRO A 53 -10.17 -8.19 -1.68
N VAL A 54 -9.70 -9.28 -1.06
CA VAL A 54 -9.22 -10.46 -1.79
C VAL A 54 -10.37 -11.43 -2.00
N HIS A 55 -10.70 -11.68 -3.26
CA HIS A 55 -11.68 -12.69 -3.65
C HIS A 55 -10.95 -13.91 -4.21
N VAL A 56 -11.09 -15.06 -3.55
CA VAL A 56 -10.45 -16.31 -3.96
C VAL A 56 -10.90 -16.69 -5.37
N GLY A 57 -9.95 -17.04 -6.25
CA GLY A 57 -10.22 -17.38 -7.65
C GLY A 57 -10.40 -16.19 -8.59
N SER A 58 -10.02 -14.98 -8.15
CA SER A 58 -10.04 -13.76 -8.97
C SER A 58 -8.63 -13.17 -9.13
N PRO A 59 -8.40 -12.26 -10.10
CA PRO A 59 -7.14 -11.53 -10.23
C PRO A 59 -6.73 -10.76 -8.96
N ALA A 60 -7.68 -10.44 -8.06
CA ALA A 60 -7.38 -9.81 -6.78
C ALA A 60 -6.56 -10.71 -5.83
N ALA A 61 -6.46 -12.00 -6.12
CA ALA A 61 -5.64 -12.95 -5.37
C ALA A 61 -4.16 -12.97 -5.82
N ASP A 62 -3.87 -12.45 -7.01
CA ASP A 62 -2.51 -12.37 -7.55
C ASP A 62 -1.72 -11.23 -6.92
N PHE A 63 -0.41 -11.41 -6.84
CA PHE A 63 0.54 -10.42 -6.33
C PHE A 63 1.91 -10.56 -7.01
N SER A 64 2.69 -9.48 -6.93
CA SER A 64 4.13 -9.50 -7.20
C SER A 64 4.87 -8.89 -6.02
N VAL A 65 6.08 -9.35 -5.77
CA VAL A 65 6.96 -8.80 -4.72
C VAL A 65 8.11 -8.04 -5.37
N ILE A 66 8.39 -6.86 -4.85
CA ILE A 66 9.51 -6.01 -5.25
C ILE A 66 10.37 -5.76 -4.01
N ASP A 67 11.63 -6.16 -4.08
CA ASP A 67 12.64 -5.83 -3.06
C ASP A 67 13.00 -4.34 -3.12
N LEU A 68 13.06 -3.69 -1.96
CA LEU A 68 13.32 -2.26 -1.84
C LEU A 68 14.80 -1.90 -1.58
N ASP A 69 15.73 -2.85 -1.69
CA ASP A 69 17.19 -2.63 -1.51
C ASP A 69 17.66 -1.28 -2.09
N PRO A 70 18.22 -0.35 -1.27
CA PRO A 70 18.74 -0.55 0.11
C PRO A 70 17.77 -0.20 1.26
N LEU A 71 16.49 0.03 0.99
CA LEU A 71 15.50 0.17 2.05
C LEU A 71 15.10 -1.22 2.58
N PRO A 72 14.91 -1.39 3.90
CA PRO A 72 14.40 -2.64 4.43
C PRO A 72 12.97 -2.90 3.91
N GLY A 73 12.63 -4.18 3.74
CA GLY A 73 11.29 -4.62 3.38
C GLY A 73 11.01 -4.71 1.88
N TRP A 74 9.74 -4.90 1.56
CA TRP A 74 9.27 -5.21 0.22
C TRP A 74 8.00 -4.43 -0.12
N ILE A 75 7.76 -4.22 -1.41
CA ILE A 75 6.46 -3.84 -1.94
C ILE A 75 5.75 -5.05 -2.49
N VAL A 76 4.50 -5.21 -2.07
CA VAL A 76 3.57 -6.17 -2.64
C VAL A 76 2.56 -5.40 -3.48
N SER A 77 2.54 -5.66 -4.79
CA SER A 77 1.55 -5.10 -5.72
C SER A 77 0.38 -6.06 -5.93
N CYS A 78 -0.75 -5.53 -6.38
CA CYS A 78 -1.87 -6.34 -6.87
C CYS A 78 -2.21 -5.97 -8.33
N HIS A 79 -3.35 -6.44 -8.84
CA HIS A 79 -3.80 -6.12 -10.19
C HIS A 79 -4.09 -4.64 -10.47
N HIS A 80 -4.25 -3.79 -9.44
CA HIS A 80 -4.32 -2.34 -9.62
C HIS A 80 -2.92 -1.73 -9.47
N PRO A 81 -2.37 -1.05 -10.50
CA PRO A 81 -0.99 -0.60 -10.52
C PRO A 81 -0.66 0.44 -9.44
N ASP A 82 -1.66 1.20 -9.00
CA ASP A 82 -1.48 2.28 -8.01
C ASP A 82 -1.82 1.87 -6.57
N VAL A 83 -2.11 0.59 -6.32
CA VAL A 83 -2.34 0.04 -4.98
C VAL A 83 -1.14 -0.82 -4.58
N LEU A 84 -0.38 -0.33 -3.61
CA LEU A 84 0.88 -0.93 -3.17
C LEU A 84 0.84 -1.16 -1.68
N THR A 85 1.37 -2.28 -1.19
CA THR A 85 1.45 -2.57 0.24
C THR A 85 2.90 -2.77 0.65
N TYR A 86 3.34 -2.06 1.68
CA TYR A 86 4.68 -2.20 2.23
C TYR A 86 4.70 -3.27 3.31
N VAL A 87 5.60 -4.25 3.16
CA VAL A 87 5.88 -5.29 4.14
C VAL A 87 7.27 -5.00 4.71
N GLU A 88 7.35 -4.71 5.99
CA GLU A 88 8.62 -4.45 6.68
C GLU A 88 9.43 -5.75 6.82
N ASP A 89 10.76 -5.66 6.65
CA ASP A 89 11.69 -6.70 7.06
C ASP A 89 12.15 -6.43 8.49
N ASP A 90 11.43 -7.00 9.45
CA ASP A 90 11.76 -6.97 10.88
C ASP A 90 12.55 -8.23 11.32
N GLY A 91 12.90 -9.10 10.37
CA GLY A 91 13.52 -10.41 10.63
C GLY A 91 12.56 -11.48 11.15
N GLU A 92 11.27 -11.21 11.30
CA GLU A 92 10.25 -12.20 11.69
C GLU A 92 9.69 -12.95 10.47
N ILE A 93 9.71 -12.30 9.31
CA ILE A 93 9.20 -12.86 8.06
C ILE A 93 10.29 -13.69 7.39
N GLU A 94 9.99 -14.95 7.07
CA GLU A 94 10.87 -15.72 6.18
C GLU A 94 10.97 -14.99 4.83
N ALA A 95 12.21 -14.71 4.39
CA ALA A 95 12.52 -14.03 3.12
C ALA A 95 12.19 -14.92 1.89
N SER A 96 10.91 -15.25 1.77
CA SER A 96 10.30 -16.12 0.79
C SER A 96 9.22 -15.31 0.09
N GLU A 97 9.33 -15.21 -1.23
CA GLU A 97 8.42 -14.39 -2.04
C GLU A 97 6.95 -14.71 -1.77
N ILE A 98 6.63 -15.99 -1.54
CA ILE A 98 5.26 -16.41 -1.25
C ILE A 98 4.79 -15.94 0.13
N VAL A 99 5.65 -15.99 1.15
CA VAL A 99 5.30 -15.54 2.51
C VAL A 99 5.10 -14.03 2.51
N ILE A 100 6.05 -13.29 1.93
CA ILE A 100 6.00 -11.82 1.79
C ILE A 100 4.72 -11.40 1.05
N GLY A 101 4.47 -12.01 -0.12
CA GLY A 101 3.31 -11.70 -0.93
C GLY A 101 1.98 -12.01 -0.24
N LEU A 102 1.89 -13.13 0.49
CA LEU A 102 0.72 -13.47 1.30
C LEU A 102 0.49 -12.49 2.46
N THR A 103 1.57 -12.03 3.11
CA THR A 103 1.51 -11.01 4.17
C THR A 103 0.98 -9.69 3.64
N GLY A 104 1.59 -9.15 2.58
CA GLY A 104 1.14 -7.89 1.97
C GLY A 104 -0.28 -7.99 1.39
N ARG A 105 -0.64 -9.14 0.82
CA ARG A 105 -2.02 -9.42 0.38
C ARG A 105 -3.01 -9.38 1.55
N GLY A 106 -2.67 -9.96 2.69
CA GLY A 106 -3.50 -9.96 3.89
C GLY A 106 -3.70 -8.55 4.45
N GLN A 107 -2.63 -7.76 4.52
CA GLN A 107 -2.68 -6.35 4.93
C GLN A 107 -3.58 -5.53 4.01
N ARG A 108 -3.47 -5.71 2.69
CA ARG A 108 -4.34 -5.06 1.71
C ARG A 108 -5.82 -5.45 1.88
N ASP A 109 -6.13 -6.72 2.17
CA ASP A 109 -7.50 -7.15 2.43
C ASP A 109 -8.08 -6.47 3.68
N LEU A 110 -7.29 -6.32 4.75
CA LEU A 110 -7.68 -5.57 5.94
C LEU A 110 -7.96 -4.10 5.61
N ASP A 111 -7.04 -3.42 4.93
CA ASP A 111 -7.23 -2.02 4.54
C ASP A 111 -8.41 -1.83 3.57
N GLY A 112 -8.65 -2.79 2.67
CA GLY A 112 -9.80 -2.79 1.76
C GLY A 112 -11.15 -2.96 2.43
N ARG A 113 -11.19 -3.57 3.62
CA ARG A 113 -12.42 -3.75 4.43
C ARG A 113 -12.61 -2.61 5.43
N GLU A 114 -11.54 -2.16 6.07
CA GLU A 114 -11.59 -1.17 7.14
C GLU A 114 -11.57 0.28 6.61
N LEU A 115 -10.87 0.52 5.49
CA LEU A 115 -10.77 1.82 4.82
C LEU A 115 -10.30 2.96 5.75
N SER A 116 -9.48 2.60 6.74
CA SER A 116 -8.92 3.49 7.75
C SER A 116 -7.70 4.22 7.21
N VAL A 117 -7.88 5.51 6.91
CA VAL A 117 -6.81 6.39 6.42
C VAL A 117 -6.01 6.91 7.60
N VAL A 118 -4.68 6.78 7.54
CA VAL A 118 -3.76 7.25 8.58
C VAL A 118 -2.91 8.43 8.11
N HIS A 119 -2.64 8.56 6.81
CA HIS A 119 -1.90 9.71 6.27
C HIS A 119 -2.39 10.08 4.88
N ILE A 120 -2.36 11.38 4.58
CA ILE A 120 -2.66 11.94 3.26
C ILE A 120 -1.48 12.84 2.90
N GLU A 121 -0.84 12.57 1.77
CA GLU A 121 0.13 13.46 1.15
C GLU A 121 -0.56 14.13 -0.04
N ASP A 122 -0.92 15.40 0.11
CA ASP A 122 -1.46 16.22 -0.98
C ASP A 122 -0.33 17.05 -1.60
N LYS A 123 -0.04 16.80 -2.87
CA LYS A 123 0.98 17.50 -3.68
C LYS A 123 0.37 18.34 -4.79
N ARG A 124 -0.95 18.56 -4.77
CA ARG A 124 -1.61 19.50 -5.68
C ARG A 124 -1.13 20.92 -5.34
N ALA A 125 -0.85 21.69 -6.39
CA ALA A 125 -0.40 23.08 -6.28
C ALA A 125 -1.54 24.03 -5.89
#